data_AF-A0A953DXV8-F1
#
_entry.id   AF-A0A953DXV8-F1
#
_cell.length_a   1.000
_cell.length_b   1.000
_cell.length_c   1.000
_cell.angle_alpha   90.00
_cell.angle_beta   90.00
_cell.angle_gamma   90.00
#
_symmetry.space_group_name_H-M   'P 1'
#
loop_
_entity.id
_entity.type
_entity.pdbx_description
1 polymer ?
#
loop_
_entity_poly.entity_id
_entity_poly.type
_entity_poly.pdbx_seq_one_letter_code
_entity_poly.pdbx_strand_id
1 'polypeptide(L)'
;EHVVPQILEALVIAVEWGLRLPLVYNTSAYDSLESIQWMDGIVDIYMPDFKLWDTENCRKYLVASNYAEAARRVIAAMHAQVGELKVDEQGLAVRGVLVRHLVMPGLLNDTRQIMRWIAENLSRDTYINVMDQYYPAHKAKTEQRFAQINRHITDNEFCDALRLARDAGLWRFDARWRHVIPRGAPVWLPSLRNNARVA
;
A
#
# COMPACT_ATOMS: atom_id res chain seq x y z
N GLU A 1 13.76 -10.04 -9.48
CA GLU A 1 12.47 -10.73 -9.50
C GLU A 1 12.65 -12.01 -10.30
N HIS A 2 12.26 -13.18 -9.77
CA HIS A 2 12.60 -14.48 -10.38
C HIS A 2 11.39 -15.39 -10.60
N VAL A 3 10.17 -14.93 -10.33
CA VAL A 3 8.98 -15.80 -10.24
C VAL A 3 7.87 -15.48 -11.24
N VAL A 4 7.85 -14.28 -11.85
CA VAL A 4 6.79 -13.89 -12.78
C VAL A 4 6.66 -14.84 -13.97
N PRO A 5 7.74 -15.26 -14.67
CA PRO A 5 7.63 -16.21 -15.78
C PRO A 5 6.96 -17.53 -15.38
N GLN A 6 7.31 -18.07 -14.21
CA GLN A 6 6.77 -19.33 -13.70
C GLN A 6 5.30 -19.18 -13.29
N ILE A 7 4.91 -18.03 -12.74
CA ILE A 7 3.51 -17.73 -12.45
C ILE A 7 2.70 -17.68 -13.75
N LEU A 8 3.20 -16.99 -14.78
CA LEU A 8 2.52 -16.89 -16.08
C LEU A 8 2.39 -18.26 -16.76
N GLU A 9 3.42 -19.11 -16.71
CA GLU A 9 3.36 -20.48 -17.23
C GLU A 9 2.31 -21.32 -16.50
N ALA A 10 2.27 -21.27 -15.17
CA ALA A 10 1.28 -21.99 -14.38
C ALA A 10 -0.17 -21.49 -14.62
N LEU A 11 -0.34 -20.19 -14.89
CA LEU A 11 -1.65 -19.60 -15.17
C LEU A 11 -2.29 -20.15 -16.44
N VAL A 12 -1.51 -20.46 -17.47
CA VAL A 12 -2.03 -21.08 -18.70
C VAL A 12 -2.76 -22.40 -18.37
N ILE A 13 -2.10 -23.27 -17.60
CA ILE A 13 -2.66 -24.55 -17.17
C ILE A 13 -3.90 -24.33 -16.28
N ALA A 14 -3.82 -23.39 -15.33
CA ALA A 14 -4.93 -23.13 -14.41
C ALA A 14 -6.18 -22.60 -15.12
N VAL A 15 -6.01 -21.75 -16.15
CA VAL A 15 -7.11 -21.21 -16.94
C VAL A 15 -7.81 -22.30 -17.76
N GLU A 16 -7.05 -23.25 -18.31
CA GLU A 16 -7.58 -24.44 -18.98
C GLU A 16 -8.42 -25.30 -18.01
N TRP A 17 -8.02 -25.35 -16.73
CA TRP A 17 -8.74 -26.07 -15.69
C TRP A 17 -9.91 -25.29 -15.07
N GLY A 18 -10.23 -24.11 -15.62
CA GLY A 18 -11.41 -23.34 -15.24
C GLY A 18 -11.17 -22.22 -14.23
N LEU A 19 -9.93 -21.78 -14.02
CA LEU A 19 -9.66 -20.57 -13.24
C LEU A 19 -10.33 -19.35 -13.90
N ARG A 20 -11.23 -18.70 -13.16
CA ARG A 20 -11.99 -17.50 -13.56
C ARG A 20 -12.03 -16.42 -12.46
N LEU A 21 -11.24 -16.61 -11.40
CA LEU A 21 -11.19 -15.68 -10.27
C LEU A 21 -10.26 -14.50 -10.61
N PRO A 22 -10.52 -13.30 -10.04
CA PRO A 22 -9.62 -12.17 -10.17
C PRO A 22 -8.20 -12.51 -9.68
N LEU A 23 -7.20 -12.15 -10.48
CA LEU A 23 -5.79 -12.36 -10.14
C LEU A 23 -5.24 -11.17 -9.37
N VAL A 24 -4.70 -11.44 -8.18
CA VAL A 24 -4.10 -10.42 -7.31
C VAL A 24 -2.58 -10.60 -7.29
N TYR A 25 -1.84 -9.59 -7.75
CA TYR A 25 -0.38 -9.56 -7.65
C TYR A 25 0.08 -8.73 -6.46
N ASN A 26 0.51 -9.40 -5.39
CA ASN A 26 1.09 -8.77 -4.21
C ASN A 26 2.60 -8.62 -4.37
N THR A 27 3.12 -7.42 -4.19
CA THR A 27 4.54 -7.14 -4.43
C THR A 27 5.11 -6.07 -3.51
N SER A 28 6.43 -6.09 -3.36
CA SER A 28 7.23 -5.02 -2.76
C SER A 28 7.30 -3.71 -3.56
N ALA A 29 6.75 -3.68 -4.79
CA ALA A 29 6.88 -2.59 -5.76
C ALA A 29 8.32 -2.30 -6.23
N TYR A 30 9.23 -3.27 -6.07
CA TYR A 30 10.61 -3.17 -6.56
C TYR A 30 10.86 -4.10 -7.77
N ASP A 31 9.78 -4.36 -8.51
CA ASP A 31 9.74 -5.21 -9.69
C ASP A 31 10.38 -4.54 -10.91
N SER A 32 10.71 -5.33 -11.92
CA SER A 32 11.15 -4.74 -13.19
C SER A 32 9.95 -4.22 -13.98
N LEU A 33 10.09 -3.08 -14.67
CA LEU A 33 9.02 -2.57 -15.54
C LEU A 33 8.66 -3.55 -16.66
N GLU A 34 9.62 -4.32 -17.15
CA GLU A 34 9.40 -5.39 -18.13
C GLU A 34 8.46 -6.47 -17.57
N SER A 35 8.67 -6.89 -16.33
CA SER A 35 7.77 -7.85 -15.66
C SER A 35 6.36 -7.28 -15.49
N ILE A 36 6.23 -5.99 -15.15
CA ILE A 36 4.91 -5.33 -15.09
C ILE A 36 4.24 -5.31 -16.46
N GLN A 37 5.00 -5.07 -17.53
CA GLN A 37 4.46 -5.10 -18.90
C GLN A 37 3.94 -6.48 -19.29
N TRP A 38 4.65 -7.55 -18.94
CA TRP A 38 4.16 -8.93 -19.21
C TRP A 38 2.88 -9.28 -18.47
N MET A 39 2.60 -8.62 -17.35
CA MET A 39 1.38 -8.82 -16.57
C MET A 39 0.19 -7.99 -17.07
N ASP A 40 0.39 -7.11 -18.05
CA ASP A 40 -0.69 -6.29 -18.62
C ASP A 40 -1.77 -7.18 -19.25
N GLY A 41 -3.02 -6.93 -18.88
CA GLY A 41 -4.16 -7.74 -19.28
C GLY A 41 -4.26 -9.11 -18.59
N ILE A 42 -3.29 -9.50 -17.76
CA ILE A 42 -3.31 -10.77 -17.00
C ILE A 42 -3.70 -10.51 -15.55
N VAL A 43 -3.05 -9.56 -14.90
CA VAL A 43 -3.34 -9.23 -13.49
C VAL A 43 -4.53 -8.26 -13.42
N ASP A 44 -5.53 -8.62 -12.63
CA ASP A 44 -6.70 -7.76 -12.41
C ASP A 44 -6.42 -6.72 -11.33
N ILE A 45 -5.75 -7.13 -10.24
CA ILE A 45 -5.54 -6.31 -9.06
C ILE A 45 -4.06 -6.30 -8.68
N TYR A 46 -3.47 -5.11 -8.62
CA TYR A 46 -2.14 -4.94 -8.05
C TYR A 46 -2.25 -4.55 -6.58
N MET A 47 -1.44 -5.18 -5.74
CA MET A 47 -1.37 -4.90 -4.31
C MET A 47 0.08 -4.56 -3.91
N PRO A 48 0.63 -3.40 -4.34
CA PRO A 48 2.00 -3.01 -4.05
C PRO A 48 2.17 -2.47 -2.62
N ASP A 49 3.25 -2.88 -1.94
CA ASP A 49 3.76 -2.22 -0.74
C ASP A 49 4.60 -1.00 -1.13
N PHE A 50 4.22 0.21 -0.71
CA PHE A 50 5.06 1.40 -0.78
C PHE A 50 5.59 1.73 0.62
N LYS A 51 6.84 1.35 0.89
CA LYS A 51 7.41 1.28 2.25
C LYS A 51 8.08 2.57 2.72
N LEU A 52 9.02 3.08 1.92
CA LEU A 52 9.92 4.17 2.28
C LEU A 52 10.11 5.13 1.10
N TRP A 53 10.47 6.36 1.41
CA TRP A 53 10.68 7.46 0.48
C TRP A 53 12.12 7.99 0.52
N ASP A 54 12.64 8.25 1.72
CA ASP A 54 13.95 8.85 1.91
C ASP A 54 15.06 7.87 1.49
N THR A 55 16.02 8.35 0.69
CA THR A 55 17.10 7.54 0.12
C THR A 55 17.94 6.85 1.19
N GLU A 56 18.20 7.52 2.32
CA GLU A 56 18.98 6.94 3.41
C GLU A 56 18.19 5.87 4.15
N ASN A 57 16.90 6.11 4.41
CA ASN A 57 16.01 5.10 4.98
C ASN A 57 15.89 3.88 4.06
N CYS A 58 15.71 4.09 2.76
CA CYS A 58 15.65 3.02 1.75
C CYS A 58 16.95 2.20 1.71
N ARG A 59 18.11 2.87 1.67
CA ARG A 59 19.43 2.21 1.73
C ARG A 59 19.61 1.44 3.03
N LYS A 60 19.21 2.03 4.16
CA LYS A 60 19.42 1.47 5.50
C LYS A 60 18.53 0.25 5.73
N TYR A 61 17.23 0.37 5.49
CA TYR A 61 16.25 -0.65 5.88
C TYR A 61 15.90 -1.64 4.77
N LEU A 62 16.02 -1.26 3.49
CA LEU A 62 15.72 -2.12 2.34
C LEU A 62 16.95 -2.56 1.57
N VAL A 63 18.14 -2.02 1.89
CA VAL A 63 19.37 -2.27 1.13
C VAL A 63 19.22 -1.86 -0.35
N ALA A 64 18.37 -0.86 -0.61
CA ALA A 64 18.04 -0.40 -1.96
C ALA A 64 17.83 1.11 -1.95
N SER A 65 18.87 1.89 -2.26
CA SER A 65 18.82 3.37 -2.20
C SER A 65 17.83 3.98 -3.20
N ASN A 66 17.63 3.34 -4.35
CA ASN A 66 16.71 3.77 -5.41
C ASN A 66 15.29 3.19 -5.26
N TYR A 67 14.96 2.54 -4.14
CA TYR A 67 13.66 1.91 -3.92
C TYR A 67 12.49 2.85 -4.21
N ALA A 68 12.50 4.07 -3.65
CA ALA A 68 11.40 5.02 -3.81
C ALA A 68 11.22 5.47 -5.27
N GLU A 69 12.29 5.55 -6.06
CA GLU A 69 12.17 5.86 -7.49
C GLU A 69 11.60 4.69 -8.28
N ALA A 70 12.11 3.47 -8.04
CA ALA A 70 11.61 2.25 -8.67
C ALA A 70 10.12 2.01 -8.33
N ALA A 71 9.75 2.10 -7.06
CA ALA A 71 8.38 1.93 -6.58
C ALA A 71 7.41 2.90 -7.24
N ARG A 72 7.77 4.18 -7.36
CA ARG A 72 6.92 5.16 -8.05
C ARG A 72 6.67 4.79 -9.51
N ARG A 73 7.72 4.37 -10.23
CA ARG A 73 7.61 3.98 -11.65
C ARG A 73 6.76 2.74 -11.83
N VAL A 74 7.00 1.72 -10.99
CA VAL A 74 6.29 0.44 -11.03
C VAL A 74 4.82 0.61 -10.66
N ILE A 75 4.52 1.34 -9.57
CA ILE A 75 3.13 1.58 -9.15
C ILE A 75 2.38 2.43 -10.18
N ALA A 76 3.03 3.42 -10.79
CA ALA A 76 2.41 4.20 -11.88
C ALA A 76 2.09 3.31 -13.09
N ALA A 77 2.99 2.38 -13.46
CA ALA A 77 2.73 1.42 -14.53
C ALA A 77 1.58 0.47 -14.20
N MET A 78 1.52 -0.06 -12.97
CA MET A 78 0.38 -0.86 -12.48
C MET A 78 -0.92 -0.06 -12.58
N HIS A 79 -0.93 1.18 -12.10
CA HIS A 79 -2.11 2.05 -12.15
C HIS A 79 -2.54 2.34 -13.59
N ALA A 80 -1.61 2.52 -14.52
CA ALA A 80 -1.95 2.72 -15.93
C ALA A 80 -2.66 1.50 -16.56
N GLN A 81 -2.36 0.27 -16.10
CA GLN A 81 -2.97 -0.96 -16.63
C GLN A 81 -4.38 -1.23 -16.07
N VAL A 82 -4.57 -1.02 -14.77
CA VAL A 82 -5.81 -1.46 -14.08
C VAL A 82 -6.65 -0.31 -13.49
N GLY A 83 -6.06 0.88 -13.35
CA GLY A 83 -6.71 2.06 -12.78
C GLY A 83 -6.97 1.98 -11.27
N GLU A 84 -7.90 2.81 -10.82
CA GLU A 84 -8.39 2.82 -9.43
C GLU A 84 -9.10 1.52 -9.06
N LEU A 85 -8.99 1.11 -7.79
CA LEU A 85 -9.66 -0.09 -7.31
C LEU A 85 -11.18 -0.01 -7.47
N LYS A 86 -11.74 -0.93 -8.22
CA LYS A 86 -13.17 -1.16 -8.42
C LYS A 86 -13.61 -2.36 -7.59
N VAL A 87 -14.75 -2.18 -6.95
CA VAL A 87 -15.47 -3.23 -6.22
C VAL A 87 -16.82 -3.46 -6.89
N ASP A 88 -17.29 -4.70 -6.90
CA ASP A 88 -18.64 -5.02 -7.39
C ASP A 88 -19.72 -4.68 -6.35
N GLU A 89 -20.98 -4.97 -6.69
CA GLU A 89 -22.15 -4.70 -5.85
C GLU A 89 -22.13 -5.47 -4.53
N GLN A 90 -21.39 -6.58 -4.48
CA GLN A 90 -21.21 -7.44 -3.32
C GLN A 90 -19.99 -7.01 -2.47
N GLY A 91 -19.24 -6.01 -2.93
CA GLY A 91 -18.06 -5.48 -2.25
C GLY A 91 -16.76 -6.28 -2.50
N LEU A 92 -16.77 -7.19 -3.48
CA LEU A 92 -15.56 -7.90 -3.91
C LEU A 92 -14.72 -7.00 -4.81
N ALA A 93 -13.43 -6.90 -4.54
CA ALA A 93 -12.50 -6.22 -5.42
C ALA A 93 -12.33 -7.02 -6.72
N VAL A 94 -12.51 -6.35 -7.85
CA VAL A 94 -12.51 -7.02 -9.18
C VAL A 94 -11.41 -6.52 -10.10
N ARG A 95 -10.96 -5.26 -9.96
CA ARG A 95 -9.88 -4.69 -10.77
C ARG A 95 -9.30 -3.43 -10.12
N GLY A 96 -8.01 -3.16 -10.28
CA GLY A 96 -7.39 -1.88 -9.93
C GLY A 96 -6.23 -1.99 -8.94
N VAL A 97 -5.72 -0.84 -8.47
CA VAL A 97 -4.58 -0.82 -7.53
C VAL A 97 -5.04 -0.61 -6.08
N LEU A 98 -4.56 -1.48 -5.19
CA LEU A 98 -4.65 -1.37 -3.73
C LEU A 98 -3.26 -1.11 -3.16
N VAL A 99 -2.91 0.15 -2.89
CA VAL A 99 -1.59 0.48 -2.34
C VAL A 99 -1.57 0.16 -0.84
N ARG A 100 -0.53 -0.54 -0.41
CA ARG A 100 -0.28 -0.84 1.01
C ARG A 100 0.86 0.01 1.52
N HIS A 101 0.66 0.62 2.68
CA HIS A 101 1.69 1.41 3.36
C HIS A 101 1.83 0.95 4.81
N LEU A 102 2.93 0.27 5.11
CA LEU A 102 3.28 -0.10 6.48
C LEU A 102 3.85 1.12 7.19
N VAL A 103 3.17 1.60 8.22
CA VAL A 103 3.67 2.71 9.05
C VAL A 103 4.87 2.21 9.84
N MET A 104 6.01 2.88 9.68
CA MET A 104 7.26 2.52 10.32
C MET A 104 7.54 3.47 11.50
N PRO A 105 8.05 2.95 12.63
CA PRO A 105 8.32 3.75 13.84
C PRO A 105 9.34 4.86 13.56
N GLY A 106 8.99 6.10 13.88
CA GLY A 106 9.82 7.29 13.69
C GLY A 106 9.94 7.78 12.25
N LEU A 107 9.25 7.18 11.28
CA LEU A 107 9.41 7.46 9.84
C LEU A 107 8.17 8.11 9.19
N LEU A 108 7.41 8.93 9.94
CA LEU A 108 6.21 9.61 9.42
C LEU A 108 6.50 10.57 8.25
N ASN A 109 7.75 11.02 8.11
CA ASN A 109 8.14 11.82 6.95
C ASN A 109 8.06 11.01 5.64
N ASP A 110 8.50 9.75 5.67
CA ASP A 110 8.34 8.84 4.52
C ASP A 110 6.85 8.65 4.19
N THR A 111 6.02 8.41 5.21
CA THR A 111 4.55 8.34 5.05
C THR A 111 4.00 9.59 4.37
N ARG A 112 4.35 10.79 4.86
CA ARG A 112 3.88 12.06 4.30
C ARG A 112 4.20 12.16 2.81
N GLN A 113 5.42 11.84 2.42
CA GLN A 113 5.87 11.97 1.04
C GLN A 113 5.20 10.95 0.12
N ILE A 114 5.03 9.71 0.60
CA ILE A 114 4.30 8.66 -0.12
C ILE A 114 2.83 9.08 -0.36
N MET A 115 2.13 9.54 0.67
CA MET A 115 0.72 9.93 0.57
C MET A 115 0.53 11.10 -0.40
N ARG A 116 1.39 12.12 -0.34
CA ARG A 116 1.38 13.25 -1.29
C ARG A 116 1.58 12.78 -2.72
N TRP A 117 2.60 11.96 -2.95
CA TRP A 117 2.89 11.47 -4.29
C TRP A 117 1.72 10.66 -4.87
N ILE A 118 1.10 9.77 -4.09
CA ILE A 118 -0.07 8.99 -4.53
C ILE A 118 -1.20 9.92 -4.96
N ALA A 119 -1.53 10.91 -4.12
CA ALA A 119 -2.61 11.86 -4.40
C ALA A 119 -2.35 12.74 -5.64
N GLU A 120 -1.08 13.11 -5.88
CA GLU A 120 -0.67 14.00 -6.96
C GLU A 120 -0.43 13.28 -8.30
N ASN A 121 -0.01 12.01 -8.28
CA ASN A 121 0.49 11.31 -9.47
C ASN A 121 -0.32 10.07 -9.87
N LEU A 122 -1.09 9.48 -8.95
CA LEU A 122 -1.97 8.36 -9.27
C LEU A 122 -3.42 8.82 -9.36
N SER A 123 -4.04 9.01 -8.20
CA SER A 123 -5.40 9.53 -8.04
C SER A 123 -5.71 9.71 -6.56
N ARG A 124 -6.53 10.70 -6.22
CA ARG A 124 -7.09 10.87 -4.87
C ARG A 124 -8.08 9.76 -4.49
N ASP A 125 -8.61 9.05 -5.49
CA ASP A 125 -9.48 7.88 -5.35
C ASP A 125 -8.70 6.56 -5.31
N THR A 126 -7.36 6.62 -5.18
CA THR A 126 -6.54 5.44 -4.91
C THR A 126 -6.93 4.84 -3.56
N TYR A 127 -7.20 3.53 -3.54
CA TYR A 127 -7.47 2.82 -2.29
C TYR A 127 -6.15 2.53 -1.57
N ILE A 128 -6.05 2.94 -0.31
CA ILE A 128 -4.84 2.79 0.48
C ILE A 128 -5.11 2.01 1.76
N ASN A 129 -4.35 0.94 1.96
CA ASN A 129 -4.28 0.24 3.24
C ASN A 129 -3.12 0.79 4.06
N VAL A 130 -3.42 1.69 5.01
CA VAL A 130 -2.46 2.18 6.00
C VAL A 130 -2.39 1.18 7.15
N MET A 131 -1.25 0.51 7.31
CA MET A 131 -1.09 -0.62 8.23
C MET A 131 -0.28 -0.22 9.47
N ASP A 132 -0.78 -0.60 10.64
CA ASP A 132 -0.13 -0.46 11.95
C ASP A 132 0.69 -1.67 12.37
N GLN A 133 0.81 -2.66 11.49
CA GLN A 133 1.24 -4.02 11.81
C GLN A 133 2.76 -4.20 11.87
N TYR A 134 3.51 -3.11 12.08
CA TYR A 134 4.95 -3.22 12.20
C TYR A 134 5.32 -3.99 13.47
N TYR A 135 6.08 -5.07 13.29
CA TYR A 135 6.59 -5.90 14.37
C TYR A 135 8.11 -6.02 14.25
N PRO A 136 8.90 -5.55 15.24
CA PRO A 136 10.35 -5.66 15.19
C PRO A 136 10.76 -7.14 15.31
N ALA A 137 11.54 -7.65 14.36
CA ALA A 137 12.02 -9.03 14.34
C ALA A 137 13.42 -9.16 13.72
N HIS A 138 14.06 -10.32 13.95
CA HIS A 138 15.35 -10.69 13.36
C HIS A 138 16.40 -9.57 13.56
N LYS A 139 16.95 -9.02 12.47
CA LYS A 139 17.96 -7.94 12.51
C LYS A 139 17.49 -6.69 13.22
N ALA A 140 16.20 -6.35 13.17
CA ALA A 140 15.69 -5.19 13.91
C ALA A 140 15.88 -5.34 15.42
N LYS A 141 15.82 -6.57 15.94
CA LYS A 141 16.05 -6.86 17.36
C LYS A 141 17.53 -7.04 17.72
N THR A 142 18.37 -7.47 16.77
CA THR A 142 19.74 -7.90 17.07
C THR A 142 20.82 -6.93 16.63
N GLU A 143 20.57 -6.07 15.64
CA GLU A 143 21.60 -5.18 15.09
C GLU A 143 21.39 -3.73 15.52
N GLN A 144 22.43 -3.13 16.10
CA GLN A 144 22.37 -1.75 16.62
C GLN A 144 21.99 -0.70 15.57
N ARG A 145 22.36 -0.93 14.30
CA ARG A 145 21.99 -0.03 13.20
C ARG A 145 20.47 0.12 13.03
N PHE A 146 19.67 -0.84 13.51
CA PHE A 146 18.21 -0.84 13.43
C PHE A 146 17.51 -0.48 14.74
N ALA A 147 18.25 -0.01 15.75
CA ALA A 147 17.70 0.33 17.07
C ALA A 147 16.49 1.29 17.01
N GLN A 148 16.49 2.23 16.05
CA GLN A 148 15.39 3.20 15.85
C GLN A 148 14.05 2.55 15.52
N ILE A 149 14.08 1.39 14.84
CA ILE A 149 12.88 0.63 14.48
C ILE A 149 12.68 -0.59 15.36
N ASN A 150 13.48 -0.78 16.42
CA ASN A 150 13.32 -1.91 17.34
C ASN A 150 12.18 -1.68 18.36
N ARG A 151 11.00 -1.30 17.86
CA ARG A 151 9.80 -1.08 18.66
C ARG A 151 8.57 -1.13 17.76
N HIS A 152 7.41 -1.34 18.37
CA HIS A 152 6.14 -1.08 17.69
C HIS A 152 5.93 0.42 17.43
N ILE A 153 5.06 0.72 16.48
CA ILE A 153 4.54 2.08 16.35
C ILE A 153 3.63 2.41 17.53
N THR A 154 3.53 3.69 17.84
CA THR A 154 2.56 4.23 18.79
C THR A 154 1.22 4.49 18.12
N ASP A 155 0.15 4.57 18.91
CA ASP A 155 -1.17 4.96 18.39
C ASP A 155 -1.14 6.34 17.73
N ASN A 156 -0.35 7.27 18.27
CA ASN A 156 -0.15 8.60 17.69
C ASN A 156 0.49 8.53 16.31
N GLU A 157 1.53 7.70 16.12
CA GLU A 157 2.15 7.52 14.80
C GLU A 157 1.14 6.98 13.78
N PHE A 158 0.29 6.04 14.17
CA PHE A 158 -0.75 5.55 13.27
C PHE A 158 -1.81 6.62 12.96
N CYS A 159 -2.30 7.33 13.97
CA CYS A 159 -3.26 8.43 13.79
C CYS A 159 -2.69 9.56 12.93
N ASP A 160 -1.42 9.88 13.11
CA ASP A 160 -0.70 10.89 12.33
C ASP A 160 -0.52 10.43 10.89
N ALA A 161 -0.20 9.15 10.63
CA ALA A 161 -0.15 8.59 9.29
C ALA A 161 -1.49 8.72 8.54
N LEU A 162 -2.61 8.41 9.21
CA LEU A 162 -3.95 8.62 8.65
C LEU A 162 -4.28 10.09 8.42
N ARG A 163 -3.86 10.99 9.32
CA ARG A 163 -4.03 12.44 9.14
C ARG A 163 -3.25 12.92 7.91
N LEU A 164 -1.99 12.52 7.76
CA LEU A 164 -1.16 12.86 6.61
C LEU A 164 -1.78 12.38 5.28
N ALA A 165 -2.39 11.19 5.27
CA ALA A 165 -3.11 10.70 4.10
C ALA A 165 -4.33 11.58 3.76
N ARG A 166 -5.14 11.95 4.77
CA ARG A 166 -6.29 12.85 4.59
C ARG A 166 -5.87 14.26 4.17
N ASP A 167 -4.80 14.80 4.73
CA ASP A 167 -4.26 16.11 4.39
C ASP A 167 -3.74 16.16 2.95
N ALA A 168 -3.29 15.01 2.40
CA ALA A 168 -2.96 14.86 0.99
C ALA A 168 -4.21 14.74 0.07
N GLY A 169 -5.42 14.63 0.65
CA GLY A 169 -6.68 14.51 -0.08
C GLY A 169 -7.11 13.07 -0.37
N LEU A 170 -6.45 12.08 0.23
CA LEU A 170 -6.83 10.67 0.12
C LEU A 170 -7.95 10.35 1.10
N TRP A 171 -8.89 9.51 0.68
CA TRP A 171 -10.10 9.26 1.47
C TRP A 171 -10.53 7.78 1.53
N ARG A 172 -10.06 6.94 0.61
CA ARG A 172 -10.39 5.50 0.56
C ARG A 172 -9.40 4.69 1.38
N PHE A 173 -9.79 4.32 2.60
CA PHE A 173 -8.98 3.55 3.54
C PHE A 173 -9.64 2.23 3.94
N ASP A 174 -8.85 1.20 4.28
CA ASP A 174 -9.39 -0.04 4.85
C ASP A 174 -9.90 0.18 6.28
N ALA A 175 -11.19 -0.04 6.49
CA ALA A 175 -11.86 0.14 7.78
C ALA A 175 -12.05 -1.17 8.55
N ARG A 176 -11.74 -2.34 7.95
CA ARG A 176 -12.18 -3.66 8.46
C ARG A 176 -11.43 -4.14 9.70
N TRP A 177 -10.25 -3.59 10.02
CA TRP A 177 -9.36 -4.15 11.05
C TRP A 177 -9.41 -3.47 12.43
N ARG A 178 -10.31 -2.51 12.69
CA ARG A 178 -10.37 -1.82 13.99
C ARG A 178 -11.77 -1.79 14.60
N HIS A 179 -12.09 -2.83 15.38
CA HIS A 179 -13.02 -2.76 16.52
C HIS A 179 -12.30 -2.52 17.87
N VAL A 180 -11.03 -2.11 17.87
CA VAL A 180 -10.21 -2.02 19.09
C VAL A 180 -9.49 -0.65 19.14
N ILE A 181 -10.17 0.36 19.68
CA ILE A 181 -9.54 1.44 20.45
C ILE A 181 -9.83 1.10 21.92
N PRO A 182 -8.91 0.46 22.67
CA PRO A 182 -9.16 0.12 24.05
C PRO A 182 -8.85 1.31 24.96
N ARG A 183 -9.91 1.85 25.58
CA ARG A 183 -9.92 2.76 26.75
C ARG A 183 -9.05 4.03 26.65
N GLY A 184 -9.65 5.11 26.15
CA GLY A 184 -9.13 6.46 26.35
C GLY A 184 -9.54 7.43 25.25
N ALA A 185 -10.83 7.81 25.25
CA ALA A 185 -11.48 8.75 24.33
C ALA A 185 -11.41 8.40 22.82
N PRO A 186 -12.51 8.58 22.05
CA PRO A 186 -12.45 8.45 20.61
C PRO A 186 -11.50 9.53 20.08
N VAL A 187 -10.37 9.13 19.49
CA VAL A 187 -9.64 10.00 18.58
C VAL A 187 -10.55 10.19 17.38
N TRP A 188 -11.34 11.26 17.48
CA TRP A 188 -12.15 11.92 16.47
C TRP A 188 -11.98 11.32 15.06
N LEU A 189 -12.88 10.42 14.67
CA LEU A 189 -13.26 10.27 13.28
C LEU A 189 -14.16 11.47 12.98
N PRO A 190 -13.78 12.44 12.14
CA PRO A 190 -14.73 13.45 11.68
C PRO A 190 -15.94 12.71 11.12
N SER A 191 -17.10 12.98 11.69
CA SER A 191 -18.36 12.43 11.23
C SER A 191 -18.55 12.77 9.74
N LEU A 192 -18.62 11.76 8.90
CA LEU A 192 -19.30 11.85 7.60
C LEU A 192 -20.80 12.03 7.89
N ARG A 193 -21.25 13.26 8.15
CA ARG A 193 -22.67 13.63 8.11
C ARG A 193 -22.87 15.01 7.49
N ASN A 194 -23.67 14.98 6.42
CA ASN A 194 -24.51 16.04 5.85
C ASN A 194 -23.84 17.24 5.18
N ASN A 195 -23.59 17.09 3.88
CA ASN A 195 -23.95 18.12 2.89
C ASN A 195 -24.92 17.56 1.85
N ALA A 196 -25.98 16.90 2.34
CA ALA A 196 -27.20 16.73 1.59
C ALA A 196 -28.32 17.41 2.39
N ARG A 197 -28.95 18.40 1.75
CA ARG A 197 -30.12 19.19 2.16
C ARG A 197 -29.85 20.44 3.02
N VAL A 198 -29.74 21.59 2.35
CA VAL A 198 -30.65 22.72 2.60
C VAL A 198 -31.00 23.35 1.24
N ALA A 199 -32.31 23.39 0.98
CA ALA A 199 -33.10 24.22 0.05
C ALA A 199 -32.57 24.49 -1.38
#